data_AF-A0A1I5ZPR0-F1
#
_entry.id   AF-A0A1I5ZPR0-F1
#
_cell.length_a   1.000
_cell.length_b   1.000
_cell.length_c   1.000
_cell.angle_alpha   90.00
_cell.angle_beta   90.00
_cell.angle_gamma   90.00
#
_symmetry.space_group_name_H-M   'P 1'
#
loop_
_entity.id
_entity.type
_entity.pdbx_description
1 polymer ?
#
loop_
_entity_poly.entity_id
_entity_poly.type
_entity_poly.pdbx_seq_one_letter_code
_entity_poly.pdbx_strand_id
1 'polypeptide(L)'
;MSTEAESVSAESESAPVAPSMPAVPATPSNPAGVPPTTPCTVVWSQGRPYVLDGSVGRPRWMGTDAHGRPQALTGDDLRRRGWSFRRASG
;
A
#
# COMPACT_ATOMS: atom_id res chain seq x y z
N MET A 1 53.54 -59.48 30.53
CA MET A 1 53.93 -58.21 31.17
C MET A 1 53.40 -57.12 30.25
N SER A 2 52.23 -56.56 30.52
CA SER A 2 52.04 -55.31 31.32
C SER A 2 52.82 -54.17 30.66
N THR A 3 52.23 -53.05 30.22
CA THR A 3 51.42 -52.11 31.02
C THR A 3 50.54 -51.19 30.16
N GLU A 4 49.49 -50.72 30.83
CA GLU A 4 48.71 -49.48 30.66
C GLU A 4 49.55 -48.22 30.39
N ALA A 5 48.99 -47.25 29.65
CA ALA A 5 49.13 -45.81 29.91
C ALA A 5 48.14 -45.02 29.02
N GLU A 6 47.22 -44.33 29.70
CA GLU A 6 46.31 -43.30 29.20
C GLU A 6 47.10 -42.07 28.68
N SER A 7 46.56 -41.36 27.69
CA SER A 7 46.89 -39.94 27.44
C SER A 7 45.77 -39.26 26.69
N VAL A 8 45.17 -38.29 27.36
CA VAL A 8 44.09 -37.40 26.89
C VAL A 8 44.65 -36.27 26.04
N SER A 9 43.87 -35.85 25.04
CA SER A 9 43.58 -34.45 24.62
C SER A 9 43.63 -34.27 23.11
N ALA A 10 42.46 -34.05 22.51
CA ALA A 10 42.28 -32.96 21.56
C ALA A 10 40.78 -32.70 21.40
N GLU A 11 40.38 -31.56 21.93
CA GLU A 11 39.15 -30.83 21.65
C GLU A 11 38.80 -30.89 20.15
N SER A 12 37.58 -31.33 19.81
CA SER A 12 37.03 -31.10 18.48
C SER A 12 35.89 -30.12 18.62
N GLU A 13 36.22 -28.93 18.14
CA GLU A 13 35.46 -27.71 18.11
C GLU A 13 34.12 -27.85 17.38
N SER A 14 33.12 -27.18 17.94
CA SER A 14 31.76 -26.93 17.47
C SER A 14 31.51 -27.02 15.95
N ALA A 15 30.52 -27.84 15.58
CA ALA A 15 29.63 -27.50 14.47
C ALA A 15 28.29 -27.05 15.06
N PRO A 16 27.85 -25.78 14.90
CA PRO A 16 26.48 -25.43 15.24
C PRO A 16 25.55 -26.11 14.24
N VAL A 17 24.63 -26.93 14.77
CA VAL A 17 23.48 -27.41 14.01
C VAL A 17 22.74 -26.21 13.44
N ALA A 18 22.78 -26.04 12.13
CA ALA A 18 21.95 -25.04 11.47
C ALA A 18 20.49 -25.35 11.84
N PRO A 19 19.73 -24.45 12.47
CA PRO A 19 18.29 -24.65 12.53
C PRO A 19 17.80 -24.66 11.09
N SER A 20 17.17 -25.75 10.68
CA SER A 20 16.34 -25.77 9.46
C SER A 20 15.28 -24.70 9.64
N MET A 21 15.55 -23.50 9.12
CA MET A 21 14.54 -22.45 9.07
C MET A 21 13.42 -23.00 8.18
N PRO A 22 12.15 -23.00 8.64
CA PRO A 22 11.06 -23.18 7.71
C PRO A 22 11.22 -22.09 6.65
N ALA A 23 11.18 -22.49 5.37
CA ALA A 23 11.12 -21.56 4.26
C ALA A 23 9.93 -20.62 4.53
N VAL A 24 10.25 -19.39 4.96
CA VAL A 24 9.23 -18.35 5.09
C VAL A 24 8.58 -18.24 3.71
N PRO A 25 7.25 -18.38 3.58
CA PRO A 25 6.63 -18.11 2.29
C PRO A 25 7.00 -16.68 1.95
N ALA A 26 7.70 -16.50 0.83
CA ALA A 26 8.00 -15.19 0.29
C ALA A 26 6.66 -14.49 0.08
N THR A 27 6.30 -13.62 1.01
CA THR A 27 5.21 -12.67 0.84
C THR A 27 5.41 -12.04 -0.53
N PRO A 28 4.41 -12.04 -1.44
CA PRO A 28 4.57 -11.34 -2.70
C PRO A 28 4.94 -9.90 -2.36
N SER A 29 6.15 -9.52 -2.71
CA SER A 29 6.65 -8.16 -2.62
C SER A 29 5.79 -7.35 -3.57
N ASN A 30 4.72 -6.76 -3.01
CA ASN A 30 3.98 -5.70 -3.65
C ASN A 30 5.03 -4.69 -4.15
N PRO A 31 5.16 -4.40 -5.45
CA PRO A 31 6.13 -3.45 -5.94
C PRO A 31 5.75 -2.06 -5.40
N ALA A 32 6.23 -1.77 -4.20
CA ALA A 32 6.11 -0.49 -3.53
C ALA A 32 6.91 0.52 -4.36
N GLY A 33 6.25 1.18 -5.29
CA GLY A 33 6.92 2.21 -6.07
C GLY A 33 6.08 2.89 -7.13
N VAL A 34 5.10 2.21 -7.74
CA VAL A 34 4.30 2.80 -8.82
C VAL A 34 2.85 2.96 -8.36
N PRO A 35 2.30 4.20 -8.30
CA PRO A 35 0.89 4.38 -8.00
C PRO A 35 0.03 3.73 -9.09
N PRO A 36 -1.15 3.18 -8.76
CA PRO A 36 -2.07 2.68 -9.77
C PRO A 36 -2.38 3.81 -10.76
N THR A 37 -2.13 3.57 -12.05
CA THR A 37 -2.29 4.55 -13.13
C THR A 37 -3.68 4.48 -13.77
N THR A 38 -4.63 3.78 -13.15
CA THR A 38 -6.00 3.67 -13.66
C THR A 38 -6.57 5.07 -13.89
N PRO A 39 -7.01 5.39 -15.12
CA PRO A 39 -7.56 6.71 -15.40
C PRO A 39 -8.82 6.93 -14.55
N CYS A 40 -8.92 8.09 -13.94
CA CYS A 40 -10.11 8.53 -13.22
C CYS A 40 -10.64 9.83 -13.82
N THR A 41 -11.95 10.04 -13.73
CA THR A 41 -12.54 11.32 -14.15
C THR A 41 -12.44 12.30 -13.00
N VAL A 42 -11.91 13.49 -13.28
CA VAL A 42 -11.80 14.58 -12.31
C VAL A 42 -12.56 15.80 -12.82
N VAL A 43 -13.32 16.42 -11.93
CA VAL A 43 -14.02 17.68 -12.18
C VAL A 43 -13.69 18.70 -11.08
N TRP A 44 -13.91 19.97 -11.37
CA TRP A 44 -13.68 21.08 -10.46
C TRP A 44 -15.00 21.75 -10.12
N SER A 45 -15.28 21.91 -8.84
CA SER A 45 -16.43 22.66 -8.31
C SER A 45 -15.92 23.59 -7.22
N GLN A 46 -16.29 24.87 -7.28
CA GLN A 46 -15.89 25.89 -6.30
C GLN A 46 -14.36 25.93 -6.05
N GLY A 47 -13.57 25.73 -7.11
CA GLY A 47 -12.10 25.72 -7.03
C GLY A 47 -11.48 24.46 -6.42
N ARG A 48 -12.26 23.39 -6.18
CA ARG A 48 -11.80 22.14 -5.56
C ARG A 48 -11.98 20.95 -6.49
N PRO A 49 -11.04 19.99 -6.50
CA PRO A 49 -11.14 18.78 -7.32
C PRO A 49 -12.07 17.76 -6.68
N TYR A 50 -12.83 17.07 -7.52
CA TYR A 50 -13.64 15.91 -7.18
C TYR A 50 -13.38 14.78 -8.17
N VAL A 51 -13.10 13.59 -7.67
CA VAL A 51 -12.83 12.38 -8.46
C VAL A 51 -14.09 11.54 -8.51
N LEU A 52 -14.41 11.00 -9.69
CA LEU A 52 -15.48 10.03 -9.83
C LEU A 52 -15.04 8.69 -9.21
N ASP A 53 -15.72 8.30 -8.14
CA ASP A 53 -15.66 6.97 -7.56
C ASP A 53 -16.93 6.20 -7.96
N GLY A 54 -16.78 4.98 -8.47
CA GLY A 54 -17.86 4.31 -9.19
C GLY A 54 -17.82 2.79 -9.11
N SER A 55 -18.56 2.24 -8.14
CA SER A 55 -19.20 0.93 -8.28
C SER A 55 -20.51 1.10 -9.08
N VAL A 56 -20.85 0.12 -9.92
CA VAL A 56 -22.07 0.15 -10.76
C VAL A 56 -23.32 0.48 -9.92
N GLY A 57 -24.05 1.52 -10.29
CA GLY A 57 -25.38 1.86 -9.76
C GLY A 57 -25.45 3.10 -8.86
N ARG A 58 -24.36 3.54 -8.23
CA ARG A 58 -24.35 4.79 -7.41
C ARG A 58 -23.00 5.53 -7.49
N PRO A 59 -22.69 6.17 -8.63
CA PRO A 59 -21.48 6.97 -8.75
C PRO A 59 -21.47 8.11 -7.71
N ARG A 60 -20.33 8.28 -7.04
CA ARG A 60 -20.08 9.36 -6.07
C ARG A 60 -18.87 10.17 -6.49
N TRP A 61 -18.93 11.46 -6.24
CA TRP A 61 -17.82 12.38 -6.49
C TRP A 61 -17.11 12.67 -5.18
N MET A 62 -15.89 12.17 -5.05
CA MET A 62 -15.08 12.25 -3.85
C MET A 62 -14.13 13.44 -3.92
N GLY A 63 -14.21 14.34 -2.94
CA GLY A 63 -13.34 15.51 -2.83
C GLY A 63 -13.28 16.01 -1.40
N THR A 64 -13.00 17.31 -1.23
CA THR A 64 -13.00 17.96 0.08
C THR A 64 -13.89 19.20 0.11
N ASP A 65 -14.46 19.48 1.27
CA ASP A 65 -15.23 20.70 1.49
C ASP A 65 -14.32 21.92 1.72
N ALA A 66 -14.93 23.07 2.07
CA ALA A 66 -14.21 24.32 2.34
C ALA A 66 -13.17 24.21 3.47
N HIS A 67 -13.43 23.33 4.45
CA HIS A 67 -12.60 23.09 5.62
C HIS A 67 -11.59 21.95 5.42
N GLY A 68 -11.53 21.37 4.22
CA GLY A 68 -10.65 20.25 3.92
C GLY A 68 -11.18 18.90 4.40
N ARG A 69 -12.43 18.81 4.86
CA ARG A 69 -13.03 17.54 5.28
C ARG A 69 -13.40 16.71 4.05
N PRO A 70 -13.21 15.38 4.08
CA PRO A 70 -13.68 14.50 3.02
C PRO A 70 -15.17 14.68 2.76
N GLN A 71 -15.56 14.74 1.49
CA GLN A 71 -16.95 14.94 1.08
C GLN A 71 -17.28 14.08 -0.13
N ALA A 72 -18.40 13.38 -0.06
CA ALA A 72 -19.00 12.64 -1.16
C ALA A 72 -20.21 13.41 -1.72
N LEU A 73 -20.18 13.72 -3.01
CA LEU A 73 -21.27 14.41 -3.71
C LEU A 73 -21.97 13.46 -4.69
N THR A 74 -23.26 13.68 -4.92
CA THR A 74 -23.97 13.09 -6.05
C THR A 74 -23.70 13.87 -7.34
N GLY A 75 -24.09 13.31 -8.49
CA GLY A 75 -24.11 14.06 -9.75
C GLY A 75 -25.02 15.30 -9.68
N ASP A 76 -26.17 15.20 -9.02
CA ASP A 76 -27.08 16.35 -8.82
C ASP A 76 -26.48 17.46 -7.95
N ASP A 77 -25.73 17.10 -6.91
CA ASP A 77 -25.03 18.08 -6.07
C ASP A 77 -24.01 18.88 -6.88
N LEU A 78 -23.22 18.22 -7.73
CA LEU A 78 -22.30 18.91 -8.63
C LEU A 78 -23.04 19.81 -9.61
N ARG A 79 -24.12 19.33 -10.24
CA ARG A 79 -24.93 20.13 -11.16
C ARG A 79 -25.45 21.42 -10.51
N ARG A 80 -25.91 21.34 -9.26
CA ARG A 80 -26.38 22.51 -8.50
C ARG A 80 -25.26 23.48 -8.14
N ARG A 81 -24.05 22.97 -7.85
CA ARG A 81 -22.88 23.79 -7.47
C ARG A 81 -22.19 24.42 -8.67
N GLY A 82 -22.41 23.89 -9.87
CA GLY A 82 -21.62 24.19 -11.06
C GLY A 82 -20.27 23.46 -11.00
N TRP A 83 -19.89 22.86 -12.12
CA TRP A 83 -18.62 22.15 -12.25
C TRP A 83 -18.02 22.33 -13.63
N SER A 84 -16.72 22.04 -13.77
CA SER A 84 -16.03 22.03 -15.06
C SER A 84 -14.90 21.00 -15.08
N PHE A 85 -14.44 20.61 -16.27
CA PHE A 85 -13.30 19.70 -16.43
C PHE A 85 -11.95 20.37 -16.18
N ARG A 86 -11.92 21.70 -16.08
CA ARG A 86 -10.69 22.48 -15.91
C ARG A 86 -10.75 23.19 -14.56
N ARG A 87 -9.60 23.39 -13.94
CA ARG A 87 -9.50 24.34 -12.85
C ARG A 87 -9.71 25.74 -13.41
N ALA A 88 -10.56 26.55 -12.79
CA ALA A 88 -10.61 27.98 -13.12
C ALA A 88 -9.22 28.58 -12.82
N SER A 89 -8.60 29.20 -13.82
CA SER A 89 -7.40 30.01 -13.64
C SER A 89 -7.82 31.29 -12.92
N GLY A 90 -7.44 31.41 -11.65
CA GLY A 90 -7.51 32.66 -10.90
C GLY A 90 -6.45 33.65 -11.35
#